data_AF-A0A9E2P2N3-F1
#
_entry.id   AF-A0A9E2P2N3-F1
#
_cell.length_a   1.000
_cell.length_b   1.000
_cell.length_c   1.000
_cell.angle_alpha   90.00
_cell.angle_beta   90.00
_cell.angle_gamma   90.00
#
_symmetry.space_group_name_H-M   'P 1'
#
loop_
_entity.id
_entity.type
_entity.pdbx_description
1 polymer ?
#
loop_
_entity_poly.entity_id
_entity_poly.type
_entity_poly.pdbx_seq_one_letter_code
_entity_poly.pdbx_strand_id
1 'polypeptide(L)'
;MTELRKTFFLFLLIGFLVNLPWPGPVHSQDGPEDPERRILSSRFCTVFYEEGVDLRVVNRRINLSFSSFYNLRNIRKKGKLSDEEILAEKLDAIFARVENILDMFPSKIHVTINIYKRKNALDEAYKEIFYEQNTADSFYVYKTNTIYTTEIDIREGILAHEMAHCIIDHYFVILPPRKIQEMLAIYADVHLKD
;
A
#
# COMPACT_ATOMS: atom_id res chain seq x y z
N MET A 1 -17.09 27.47 22.24
CA MET A 1 -17.59 26.22 21.62
C MET A 1 -17.59 26.43 20.12
N THR A 2 -16.49 26.08 19.46
CA THR A 2 -16.22 26.40 18.05
C THR A 2 -16.10 25.10 17.26
N GLU A 3 -17.06 24.89 16.35
CA GLU A 3 -16.92 24.29 15.02
C GLU A 3 -15.86 23.17 14.86
N LEU A 4 -16.27 21.93 15.13
CA LEU A 4 -15.55 20.73 14.70
C LEU A 4 -15.85 20.47 13.21
N ARG A 5 -15.14 21.17 12.33
CA ARG A 5 -15.22 21.01 10.87
C ARG A 5 -14.53 19.72 10.41
N LYS A 6 -15.35 18.79 9.92
CA LYS A 6 -15.21 18.03 8.65
C LYS A 6 -13.80 17.56 8.24
N THR A 7 -13.51 16.28 8.48
CA THR A 7 -12.76 15.40 7.56
C THR A 7 -13.10 13.95 7.91
N PHE A 8 -14.18 13.43 7.33
CA PHE A 8 -14.46 11.99 7.29
C PHE A 8 -14.14 11.56 5.86
N PHE A 9 -12.92 11.08 5.63
CA PHE A 9 -12.56 10.46 4.36
C PHE A 9 -13.20 9.07 4.33
N LEU A 10 -14.12 8.87 3.40
CA LEU A 10 -14.78 7.60 3.14
C LEU A 10 -13.80 6.75 2.30
N PHE A 11 -12.93 5.97 2.96
CA PHE A 11 -12.19 4.91 2.28
C PHE A 11 -13.18 3.79 1.96
N LEU A 12 -13.33 3.48 0.68
CA LEU A 12 -14.39 2.62 0.17
C LEU A 12 -13.74 1.40 -0.51
N LEU A 13 -13.71 0.29 0.25
CA LEU A 13 -13.17 -1.00 -0.17
C LEU A 13 -14.34 -1.98 -0.40
N ILE A 14 -14.72 -2.20 -1.68
CA ILE A 14 -15.79 -3.13 -2.07
C ILE A 14 -15.16 -4.43 -2.59
N GLY A 15 -15.28 -5.51 -1.81
CA GLY A 15 -15.20 -6.87 -2.36
C GLY A 15 -16.59 -7.39 -2.71
N PHE A 16 -16.88 -7.67 -3.98
CA PHE A 16 -18.11 -8.35 -4.41
C PHE A 16 -17.81 -9.84 -4.62
N LEU A 17 -18.53 -10.71 -3.92
CA LEU A 17 -18.58 -12.14 -4.18
C LEU A 17 -19.54 -12.39 -5.35
N VAL A 18 -19.01 -12.75 -6.51
CA VAL A 18 -19.81 -13.36 -7.58
C VAL A 18 -19.20 -14.72 -7.92
N ASN A 19 -19.90 -15.78 -7.50
CA ASN A 19 -19.63 -17.14 -7.96
C ASN A 19 -20.07 -17.24 -9.43
N LEU A 20 -19.11 -17.25 -10.36
CA LEU A 20 -19.32 -17.64 -11.75
C LEU A 20 -18.41 -18.83 -12.08
N PRO A 21 -18.91 -19.83 -12.83
CA PRO A 21 -18.12 -20.98 -13.25
C PRO A 21 -17.05 -20.56 -14.27
N TRP A 22 -15.81 -20.91 -13.96
CA TRP A 22 -14.60 -20.59 -14.72
C TRP A 22 -14.52 -21.40 -16.04
N PRO A 23 -14.45 -20.77 -17.23
CA PRO A 23 -13.92 -21.42 -18.42
C PRO A 23 -12.39 -21.47 -18.30
N GLY A 24 -11.79 -22.65 -18.51
CA GLY A 24 -10.35 -22.88 -18.37
C GLY A 24 -9.45 -21.89 -19.12
N PRO A 25 -8.15 -21.80 -18.78
CA PRO A 25 -7.26 -20.80 -19.37
C PRO A 25 -7.08 -21.06 -20.88
N VAL A 26 -7.57 -20.12 -21.68
CA VAL A 26 -7.11 -19.88 -23.04
C VAL A 26 -5.75 -19.21 -22.93
N HIS A 27 -4.71 -19.84 -23.47
CA HIS A 27 -3.43 -19.17 -23.68
C HIS A 27 -3.60 -18.16 -24.82
N SER A 28 -3.84 -16.89 -24.48
CA SER A 28 -3.56 -15.77 -25.36
C SER A 28 -2.28 -15.09 -24.86
N GLN A 29 -1.17 -15.38 -25.55
CA GLN A 29 -0.10 -14.40 -25.71
C GLN A 29 -0.68 -13.21 -26.50
N ASP A 30 -0.18 -12.00 -26.26
CA ASP A 30 -0.68 -10.70 -26.78
C ASP A 30 -1.64 -9.96 -25.85
N GLY A 31 -1.20 -9.72 -24.60
CA GLY A 31 -1.60 -8.53 -23.87
C GLY A 31 -0.74 -7.34 -24.31
N PRO A 32 -1.23 -6.08 -24.21
CA PRO A 32 -0.41 -4.90 -24.51
C PRO A 32 0.86 -4.97 -23.66
N GLU A 33 2.02 -4.73 -24.29
CA GLU A 33 3.31 -4.66 -23.59
C GLU A 33 3.17 -3.68 -22.41
N ASP A 34 3.20 -4.22 -21.18
CA ASP A 34 3.12 -3.43 -19.96
C ASP A 34 4.35 -2.51 -19.98
N PRO A 35 4.19 -1.17 -20.04
CA PRO A 35 5.31 -0.24 -20.16
C PRO A 35 6.37 -0.58 -19.11
N GLU A 36 7.65 -0.67 -19.50
CA GLU A 36 8.77 -1.16 -18.66
C GLU A 36 8.64 -0.76 -17.18
N ARG A 37 7.94 -1.59 -16.39
CA ARG A 37 7.71 -1.31 -14.97
C ARG A 37 8.98 -1.65 -14.24
N ARG A 38 9.52 -0.65 -13.54
CA ARG A 38 10.72 -0.87 -12.72
C ARG A 38 10.30 -1.56 -11.43
N ILE A 39 11.17 -2.46 -10.97
CA ILE A 39 10.89 -3.37 -9.86
C ILE A 39 11.98 -3.19 -8.80
N LEU A 40 11.55 -3.02 -7.56
CA LEU A 40 12.41 -3.23 -6.39
C LEU A 40 11.72 -4.18 -5.42
N SER A 41 12.51 -4.93 -4.66
CA SER A 41 12.01 -5.87 -3.66
C SER A 41 12.62 -5.59 -2.29
N SER A 42 11.83 -5.80 -1.26
CA SER A 42 12.20 -5.73 0.16
C SER A 42 11.81 -7.04 0.86
N ARG A 43 11.93 -7.10 2.20
CA ARG A 43 11.50 -8.28 2.95
C ARG A 43 9.99 -8.51 2.82
N PHE A 44 9.20 -7.47 2.96
CA PHE A 44 7.73 -7.57 2.96
C PHE A 44 7.08 -7.14 1.66
N CYS A 45 7.79 -6.44 0.77
CA CYS A 45 7.16 -5.80 -0.39
C CYS A 45 7.90 -6.07 -1.70
N THR A 46 7.15 -6.12 -2.80
CA THR A 46 7.65 -5.88 -4.15
C THR A 46 6.98 -4.62 -4.67
N VAL A 47 7.75 -3.65 -5.14
CA VAL A 47 7.23 -2.37 -5.63
C VAL A 47 7.43 -2.29 -7.13
N PHE A 48 6.32 -2.09 -7.84
CA PHE A 48 6.30 -1.70 -9.25
C PHE A 48 6.04 -0.21 -9.33
N TYR A 49 6.79 0.49 -10.16
CA TYR A 49 6.55 1.91 -10.38
C TYR A 49 6.66 2.25 -11.86
N GLU A 50 5.77 3.14 -12.30
CA GLU A 50 5.70 3.59 -13.69
C GLU A 50 6.96 4.38 -14.08
N GLU A 51 7.27 4.36 -15.38
CA GLU A 51 8.27 5.25 -15.93
C GLU A 51 7.93 6.72 -15.60
N GLY A 52 8.93 7.47 -15.12
CA GLY A 52 8.80 8.87 -14.73
C GLY A 52 8.41 9.09 -13.26
N VAL A 53 8.13 8.04 -12.48
CA VAL A 53 8.05 8.16 -11.01
C VAL A 53 9.42 8.53 -10.43
N ASP A 54 9.47 9.60 -9.64
CA ASP A 54 10.64 10.07 -8.93
C ASP A 54 10.66 9.49 -7.51
N LEU A 55 11.46 8.44 -7.31
CA LEU A 55 11.61 7.79 -6.01
C LEU A 55 12.17 8.72 -4.93
N ARG A 56 12.84 9.83 -5.29
CA ARG A 56 13.25 10.85 -4.29
C ARG A 56 12.06 11.61 -3.76
N VAL A 57 11.07 11.89 -4.60
CA VAL A 57 9.80 12.49 -4.18
C VAL A 57 9.08 11.51 -3.26
N VAL A 58 8.88 10.27 -3.70
CA VAL A 58 8.25 9.20 -2.90
C VAL A 58 8.92 9.07 -1.53
N ASN A 59 10.25 8.92 -1.52
CA ASN A 59 11.01 8.81 -0.28
C ASN A 59 10.86 10.03 0.63
N ARG A 60 10.75 11.25 0.11
CA ARG A 60 10.56 12.44 0.96
C ARG A 60 9.18 12.48 1.60
N ARG A 61 8.16 11.90 0.97
CA ARG A 61 6.80 11.91 1.47
C ARG A 61 6.55 10.91 2.60
N ILE A 62 7.36 9.85 2.67
CA ILE A 62 7.28 8.84 3.72
C ILE A 62 8.17 9.25 4.90
N ASN A 63 7.56 9.69 6.00
CA ASN A 63 8.26 10.13 7.21
C ASN A 63 8.19 9.09 8.34
N LEU A 64 9.34 8.52 8.71
CA LEU A 64 9.47 7.51 9.77
C LEU A 64 9.85 8.13 11.12
N SER A 65 9.13 9.15 11.60
CA SER A 65 9.44 9.77 12.89
C SER A 65 9.35 8.80 14.07
N PHE A 66 8.62 7.68 13.92
CA PHE A 66 8.48 6.62 14.93
C PHE A 66 9.66 5.64 14.99
N SER A 67 10.48 5.56 13.94
CA SER A 67 11.59 4.62 13.92
C SER A 67 12.87 5.32 14.34
N SER A 68 13.20 5.22 15.63
CA SER A 68 14.56 5.52 16.13
C SER A 68 15.62 4.59 15.52
N PHE A 69 15.19 3.42 15.04
CA PHE A 69 16.02 2.34 14.49
C PHE A 69 16.59 2.62 13.09
N TYR A 70 15.93 3.45 12.27
CA TYR A 70 16.49 3.82 10.97
C TYR A 70 17.31 5.10 11.06
N ASN A 71 18.52 4.95 11.63
CA ASN A 71 19.66 5.86 11.44
C ASN A 71 20.11 5.96 9.96
N LEU A 72 19.17 5.82 9.00
CA LEU A 72 19.34 6.10 7.57
C LEU A 72 19.95 7.48 7.34
N ARG A 73 19.68 8.45 8.21
CA ARG A 73 20.29 9.79 8.15
C ARG A 73 21.83 9.74 8.33
N ASN A 74 22.35 8.79 9.12
CA ASN A 74 23.78 8.55 9.29
C ASN A 74 24.36 7.64 8.19
N ILE A 75 23.57 6.71 7.65
CA ILE A 75 23.98 5.82 6.54
C ILE A 75 24.00 6.58 5.20
N ARG A 76 23.02 7.46 4.96
CA ARG A 76 22.94 8.36 3.79
C ARG A 76 24.09 9.38 3.77
N LYS A 77 24.55 9.85 4.93
CA LYS A 77 25.76 10.68 5.06
C LYS A 77 27.05 9.95 4.66
N LYS A 78 27.06 8.60 4.65
CA LYS A 78 28.17 7.78 4.14
C LYS A 78 28.05 7.43 2.65
N GLY A 79 27.05 7.96 1.94
CA GLY A 79 26.96 7.92 0.48
C GLY A 79 26.68 6.55 -0.16
N LYS A 80 26.02 5.62 0.54
CA LYS A 80 25.97 4.20 0.09
C LYS A 80 24.61 3.62 -0.35
N LEU A 81 23.48 4.28 -0.11
CA LEU A 81 22.17 3.71 -0.48
C LEU A 81 21.53 4.46 -1.64
N SER A 82 21.05 3.70 -2.62
CA SER A 82 20.17 4.12 -3.71
C SER A 82 18.80 4.56 -3.18
N ASP A 83 18.05 5.30 -4.00
CA ASP A 83 16.68 5.70 -3.64
C ASP A 83 15.74 4.47 -3.52
N GLU A 84 16.03 3.38 -4.23
CA GLU A 84 15.29 2.11 -4.13
C GLU A 84 15.51 1.41 -2.79
N GLU A 85 16.76 1.28 -2.35
CA GLU A 85 17.10 0.68 -1.05
C GLU A 85 16.51 1.50 0.10
N ILE A 86 16.53 2.83 0.00
CA ILE A 86 15.90 3.71 0.99
C ILE A 86 14.39 3.46 1.06
N LEU A 87 13.73 3.28 -0.08
CA LEU A 87 12.29 3.03 -0.12
C LEU A 87 11.96 1.65 0.45
N ALA A 88 12.71 0.62 0.07
CA ALA A 88 12.56 -0.75 0.58
C ALA A 88 12.62 -0.79 2.11
N GLU A 89 13.66 -0.18 2.70
CA GLU A 89 13.80 -0.10 4.16
C GLU A 89 12.65 0.65 4.82
N LYS A 90 12.11 1.69 4.17
CA LYS A 90 10.98 2.44 4.71
C LYS A 90 9.69 1.64 4.73
N LEU A 91 9.42 0.91 3.66
CA LEU A 91 8.25 0.05 3.56
C LEU A 91 8.33 -1.06 4.60
N ASP A 92 9.50 -1.68 4.75
CA ASP A 92 9.70 -2.71 5.77
C ASP A 92 9.54 -2.17 7.20
N ALA A 93 9.98 -0.93 7.45
CA ALA A 93 9.79 -0.25 8.73
C ALA A 93 8.31 -0.02 9.07
N ILE A 94 7.53 0.46 8.09
CA ILE A 94 6.10 0.71 8.27
C ILE A 94 5.38 -0.62 8.49
N PHE A 95 5.66 -1.62 7.66
CA PHE A 95 5.03 -2.93 7.77
C PHE A 95 5.26 -3.55 9.15
N ALA A 96 6.52 -3.62 9.59
CA ALA A 96 6.85 -4.14 10.92
C ALA A 96 6.20 -3.31 12.04
N ARG A 97 6.11 -1.98 11.89
CA ARG A 97 5.44 -1.13 12.87
C ARG A 97 3.94 -1.44 12.94
N VAL A 98 3.29 -1.66 11.80
CA VAL A 98 1.86 -2.01 11.75
C VAL A 98 1.62 -3.37 12.40
N GLU A 99 2.45 -4.38 12.13
CA GLU A 99 2.39 -5.67 12.83
C GLU A 99 2.44 -5.49 14.35
N ASN A 100 3.37 -4.66 14.84
CA ASN A 100 3.51 -4.37 16.28
C ASN A 100 2.32 -3.59 16.87
N ILE A 101 1.73 -2.64 16.11
CA ILE A 101 0.57 -1.87 16.59
C ILE A 101 -0.66 -2.77 16.70
N LEU A 102 -0.85 -3.65 15.74
CA LEU A 102 -1.99 -4.57 15.71
C LEU A 102 -1.79 -5.82 16.58
N ASP A 103 -0.55 -6.10 16.99
CA ASP A 103 -0.12 -7.35 17.62
C ASP A 103 -0.47 -8.58 16.75
N MET A 104 -0.26 -8.43 15.43
CA MET A 104 -0.60 -9.42 14.41
C MET A 104 0.61 -9.69 13.52
N PHE A 105 1.08 -10.95 13.52
CA PHE A 105 2.31 -11.37 12.84
C PHE A 105 2.02 -12.53 11.85
N PRO A 106 1.35 -12.26 10.72
CA PRO A 106 1.02 -13.28 9.74
C PRO A 106 2.29 -13.90 9.12
N SER A 107 2.34 -15.23 9.03
CA SER A 107 3.49 -15.91 8.42
C SER A 107 3.49 -15.77 6.90
N LYS A 108 4.66 -15.49 6.31
CA LYS A 108 4.89 -15.50 4.85
C LYS A 108 4.08 -14.46 4.06
N ILE A 109 3.79 -13.32 4.67
CA ILE A 109 3.15 -12.20 3.98
C ILE A 109 4.14 -11.47 3.06
N HIS A 110 3.72 -11.19 1.83
CA HIS A 110 4.50 -10.39 0.89
C HIS A 110 3.57 -9.60 -0.03
N VAL A 111 3.65 -8.27 0.05
CA VAL A 111 2.72 -7.31 -0.55
C VAL A 111 3.28 -6.74 -1.84
N THR A 112 2.43 -6.56 -2.84
CA THR A 112 2.79 -5.80 -4.03
C THR A 112 2.38 -4.33 -3.85
N ILE A 113 3.22 -3.38 -4.25
CA ILE A 113 2.87 -1.96 -4.24
C ILE A 113 3.07 -1.39 -5.64
N ASN A 114 2.00 -0.88 -6.23
CA ASN A 114 2.02 -0.19 -7.52
C ASN A 114 1.99 1.32 -7.30
N ILE A 115 3.03 2.01 -7.74
CA ILE A 115 3.16 3.46 -7.64
C ILE A 115 2.99 4.08 -9.03
N TYR A 116 1.89 4.80 -9.20
CA TYR A 116 1.56 5.51 -10.43
C TYR A 116 2.12 6.94 -10.40
N LYS A 117 2.50 7.47 -11.56
CA LYS A 117 2.97 8.85 -11.66
C LYS A 117 1.84 9.85 -11.43
N ARG A 118 0.63 9.54 -11.89
CA ARG A 118 -0.53 10.45 -11.89
C ARG A 118 -1.80 9.76 -11.42
N LYS A 119 -2.72 10.55 -10.83
CA LYS A 119 -4.03 10.08 -10.35
C LYS A 119 -4.87 9.40 -11.44
N ASN A 120 -4.83 9.90 -12.68
CA ASN A 120 -5.58 9.29 -13.78
C ASN A 120 -5.23 7.80 -14.01
N ALA A 121 -3.95 7.42 -13.92
CA ALA A 121 -3.54 6.03 -14.12
C ALA A 121 -3.97 5.14 -12.94
N LEU A 122 -3.97 5.69 -11.71
CA LEU A 122 -4.56 5.03 -10.54
C LEU A 122 -6.09 4.85 -10.71
N ASP A 123 -6.77 5.85 -11.25
CA ASP A 123 -8.23 5.83 -11.47
C ASP A 123 -8.63 4.83 -12.55
N GLU A 124 -7.82 4.72 -13.61
CA GLU A 124 -7.96 3.69 -14.64
C GLU A 124 -7.78 2.29 -14.04
N ALA A 125 -6.70 2.06 -13.27
CA ALA A 125 -6.48 0.80 -12.57
C ALA A 125 -7.64 0.44 -11.63
N TYR A 126 -8.15 1.40 -10.86
CA TYR A 126 -9.32 1.19 -9.99
C TYR A 126 -10.56 0.81 -10.80
N LYS A 127 -10.85 1.54 -11.88
CA LYS A 127 -12.02 1.29 -12.73
C LYS A 127 -11.94 -0.07 -13.42
N GLU A 128 -10.76 -0.52 -13.81
CA GLU A 128 -10.56 -1.85 -14.40
C GLU A 128 -10.83 -2.97 -13.39
N ILE A 129 -10.46 -2.76 -12.12
CA ILE A 129 -10.61 -3.76 -11.06
C ILE A 129 -12.04 -3.82 -10.52
N PHE A 130 -12.66 -2.64 -10.28
CA PHE A 130 -13.94 -2.53 -9.58
C PHE A 130 -15.12 -2.13 -10.47
N TYR A 131 -14.88 -1.73 -11.73
CA TYR A 131 -15.89 -1.21 -12.65
C TYR A 131 -16.61 0.06 -12.15
N GLU A 132 -15.97 0.80 -11.26
CA GLU A 132 -16.50 2.01 -10.60
C GLU A 132 -15.52 3.19 -10.70
N GLN A 133 -15.99 4.41 -10.39
CA GLN A 133 -15.12 5.58 -10.35
C GLN A 133 -14.31 5.60 -9.05
N ASN A 134 -13.01 5.90 -9.15
CA ASN A 134 -12.14 5.95 -7.99
C ASN A 134 -12.38 7.21 -7.15
N THR A 135 -12.67 7.02 -5.87
CA THR A 135 -12.75 8.11 -4.88
C THR A 135 -11.60 8.10 -3.88
N ALA A 136 -10.72 7.11 -3.95
CA ALA A 136 -9.64 6.91 -2.99
C ALA A 136 -8.29 7.48 -3.51
N ASP A 137 -7.48 7.93 -2.56
CA ASP A 137 -6.09 8.38 -2.81
C ASP A 137 -5.14 7.18 -2.99
N SER A 138 -5.50 6.05 -2.39
CA SER A 138 -4.80 4.76 -2.43
C SER A 138 -5.80 3.66 -2.07
N PHE A 139 -5.55 2.44 -2.50
CA PHE A 139 -6.40 1.30 -2.14
C PHE A 139 -5.64 -0.02 -2.17
N TYR A 140 -6.04 -0.93 -1.29
CA TYR A 140 -5.59 -2.32 -1.27
C TYR A 140 -6.57 -3.26 -1.96
N VAL A 141 -6.04 -4.25 -2.68
CA VAL A 141 -6.81 -5.33 -3.31
C VAL A 141 -6.38 -6.66 -2.73
N TYR A 142 -7.27 -7.24 -1.91
CA TYR A 142 -7.06 -8.53 -1.24
C TYR A 142 -6.66 -9.65 -2.21
N LYS A 143 -7.40 -9.80 -3.31
CA LYS A 143 -7.24 -10.91 -4.26
C LYS A 143 -5.83 -11.00 -4.86
N THR A 144 -5.16 -9.86 -5.02
CA THR A 144 -3.81 -9.77 -5.60
C THR A 144 -2.76 -9.37 -4.58
N ASN A 145 -3.15 -9.21 -3.31
CA ASN A 145 -2.32 -8.65 -2.25
C ASN A 145 -1.56 -7.37 -2.68
N THR A 146 -2.25 -6.47 -3.36
CA THR A 146 -1.63 -5.30 -4.02
C THR A 146 -2.17 -3.99 -3.49
N ILE A 147 -1.28 -3.09 -3.10
CA ILE A 147 -1.57 -1.69 -2.77
C ILE A 147 -1.34 -0.84 -4.02
N TYR A 148 -2.29 0.01 -4.38
CA TYR A 148 -2.21 0.94 -5.50
C TYR A 148 -2.21 2.37 -4.97
N THR A 149 -1.21 3.17 -5.36
CA THR A 149 -1.05 4.54 -4.88
C THR A 149 -0.38 5.43 -5.93
N THR A 150 -0.28 6.74 -5.68
CA THR A 150 0.43 7.68 -6.57
C THR A 150 1.70 8.22 -5.92
N GLU A 151 2.63 8.73 -6.75
CA GLU A 151 3.81 9.47 -6.28
C GLU A 151 3.46 10.62 -5.31
N ILE A 152 2.32 11.28 -5.53
CA ILE A 152 1.91 12.46 -4.76
C ILE A 152 1.04 12.12 -3.56
N ASP A 153 0.40 10.96 -3.52
CA ASP A 153 -0.52 10.62 -2.42
C ASP A 153 0.14 9.71 -1.40
N ILE A 154 1.16 8.95 -1.81
CA ILE A 154 1.92 8.04 -0.95
C ILE A 154 2.51 8.78 0.26
N ARG A 155 2.12 8.34 1.45
CA ARG A 155 2.50 8.87 2.77
C ARG A 155 2.46 7.72 3.78
N GLU A 156 3.22 7.83 4.87
CA GLU A 156 3.35 6.76 5.86
C GLU A 156 2.02 6.30 6.46
N GLY A 157 1.08 7.21 6.72
CA GLY A 157 -0.23 6.88 7.29
C GLY A 157 -1.12 6.09 6.35
N ILE A 158 -1.19 6.50 5.08
CA ILE A 158 -1.91 5.78 4.02
C ILE A 158 -1.30 4.38 3.85
N LEU A 159 0.03 4.28 3.79
CA LEU A 159 0.69 2.98 3.70
C LEU A 159 0.40 2.10 4.92
N ALA A 160 0.43 2.66 6.13
CA ALA A 160 0.09 1.92 7.34
C ALA A 160 -1.35 1.41 7.33
N HIS A 161 -2.30 2.23 6.86
CA HIS A 161 -3.70 1.84 6.68
C HIS A 161 -3.84 0.66 5.72
N GLU A 162 -3.27 0.76 4.51
CA GLU A 162 -3.37 -0.30 3.51
C GLU A 162 -2.58 -1.57 3.90
N MET A 163 -1.44 -1.42 4.57
CA MET A 163 -0.67 -2.55 5.13
C MET A 163 -1.42 -3.23 6.28
N ALA A 164 -2.20 -2.49 7.06
CA ALA A 164 -3.05 -3.07 8.10
C ALA A 164 -4.13 -3.98 7.49
N HIS A 165 -4.79 -3.55 6.41
CA HIS A 165 -5.72 -4.41 5.67
C HIS A 165 -5.03 -5.69 5.21
N CYS A 166 -3.84 -5.58 4.62
CA CYS A 166 -3.06 -6.74 4.24
C CYS A 166 -2.77 -7.69 5.41
N ILE A 167 -2.30 -7.17 6.55
CA ILE A 167 -1.99 -7.97 7.74
C ILE A 167 -3.23 -8.67 8.27
N ILE A 168 -4.35 -7.95 8.41
CA ILE A 168 -5.64 -8.49 8.89
C ILE A 168 -6.08 -9.66 7.99
N ASP A 169 -5.99 -9.46 6.67
CA ASP A 169 -6.43 -10.41 5.67
C ASP A 169 -5.62 -11.72 5.64
N HIS A 170 -4.40 -11.69 6.15
CA HIS A 170 -3.51 -12.86 6.23
C HIS A 170 -3.35 -13.40 7.64
N TYR A 171 -3.78 -12.67 8.67
CA TYR A 171 -3.73 -13.10 10.06
C TYR A 171 -4.97 -13.91 10.45
N PHE A 172 -6.16 -13.47 10.03
CA PHE A 172 -7.41 -14.14 10.38
C PHE A 172 -7.79 -15.24 9.38
N VAL A 173 -8.07 -16.44 9.89
CA VAL A 173 -8.66 -17.53 9.09
C VAL A 173 -10.08 -17.18 8.65
N ILE A 174 -10.84 -16.51 9.52
CA ILE A 174 -12.16 -15.98 9.24
C ILE A 174 -12.09 -14.48 9.44
N LEU A 175 -12.24 -13.73 8.34
CA LEU A 175 -12.11 -12.28 8.36
C LEU A 175 -13.15 -11.65 9.31
N PRO A 176 -12.76 -10.67 10.14
CA PRO A 176 -13.71 -9.95 10.96
C PRO A 176 -14.64 -9.11 10.07
N PRO A 177 -15.79 -8.62 10.60
CA PRO A 177 -16.67 -7.74 9.82
C PRO A 177 -15.92 -6.51 9.30
N ARG A 178 -16.25 -6.04 8.09
CA ARG A 178 -15.54 -4.92 7.43
C ARG A 178 -15.34 -3.70 8.30
N LYS A 179 -16.37 -3.31 9.05
CA LYS A 179 -16.29 -2.15 9.96
C LYS A 179 -15.20 -2.31 11.03
N ILE A 180 -14.92 -3.53 11.46
CA ILE A 180 -13.84 -3.85 12.39
C ILE A 180 -12.49 -3.81 11.68
N GLN A 181 -12.39 -4.34 10.46
CA GLN A 181 -11.17 -4.24 9.65
C GLN A 181 -10.75 -2.78 9.45
N GLU A 182 -11.69 -1.92 9.04
CA GLU A 182 -11.47 -0.47 8.89
C GLU A 182 -11.08 0.19 10.20
N MET A 183 -11.71 -0.19 11.31
CA MET A 183 -11.34 0.34 12.63
C MET A 183 -9.89 0.00 12.99
N LEU A 184 -9.45 -1.23 12.72
CA LEU A 184 -8.07 -1.67 12.95
C LEU A 184 -7.09 -0.95 12.00
N ALA A 185 -7.45 -0.76 10.74
CA ALA A 185 -6.63 -0.03 9.78
C ALA A 185 -6.49 1.46 10.15
N ILE A 186 -7.57 2.11 10.58
CA ILE A 186 -7.55 3.47 11.13
C ILE A 186 -6.70 3.52 12.41
N TYR A 187 -6.81 2.52 13.29
CA TYR A 187 -6.00 2.44 14.50
C TYR A 187 -4.51 2.37 14.16
N ALA A 188 -4.10 1.54 13.19
CA ALA A 188 -2.73 1.46 12.72
C ALA A 188 -2.20 2.79 12.14
N ASP A 189 -3.00 3.49 11.33
CA ASP A 189 -2.65 4.81 10.78
C ASP A 189 -2.44 5.85 11.89
N VAL A 190 -3.43 6.00 12.78
CA VAL A 190 -3.41 7.01 13.85
C VAL A 190 -2.25 6.79 14.84
N HIS A 191 -1.99 5.54 15.22
CA HIS A 191 -0.97 5.18 16.21
C HIS A 191 0.41 4.89 15.60
N LEU A 192 0.58 5.12 14.29
CA LEU A 192 1.83 4.89 13.60
C LEU A 192 3.00 5.64 14.25
N LYS A 193 2.75 6.85 14.77
CA LYS A 193 3.75 7.79 15.28
C LYS A 193 3.96 7.80 16.80
N ASP A 194 3.24 6.97 17.52
CA ASP A 194 3.25 6.92 18.99
C ASP A 194 4.52 6.33 19.60
#